data_AF-A0A965LJ10-F1
#
_entry.id   AF-A0A965LJ10-F1
#
_cell.length_a   1.000
_cell.length_b   1.000
_cell.length_c   1.000
_cell.angle_alpha   90.00
_cell.angle_beta   90.00
_cell.angle_gamma   90.00
#
_symmetry.space_group_name_H-M   'P 1'
#
loop_
_entity.id
_entity.type
_entity.pdbx_description
1 polymer ?
#
loop_
_entity_poly.entity_id
_entity_poly.type
_entity_poly.pdbx_seq_one_letter_code
_entity_poly.pdbx_strand_id
1 'polypeptide(L)'
;PCPVHHLWHEDKGFRKNIILNRSLAAAKGRYLVLTDADCIPHPRFVEDHASLAQPGFWVQGRRSYLDAAASASLKVGESIPTFRLLLSGQLTGAAKAFRLPFPVIRCDTAQRGIIGCNMAMWRDDLLAVNGWDEEYEGWGLGEDSDIGSRLYHLGRPRKFVYGRAILYHLHHPILGRDHLPKSQARLAETLRTKKIRCLRGVNQYVESNQAG
;
A
#
# COMPACT_ATOMS: atom_id res chain seq x y z
N PRO A 1 18.14 14.68 -7.33
CA PRO A 1 16.88 15.06 -6.63
C PRO A 1 15.65 14.68 -7.46
N CYS A 2 14.62 14.09 -6.85
CA CYS A 2 13.33 13.79 -7.50
C CYS A 2 12.35 14.95 -7.22
N PRO A 3 11.54 15.41 -8.20
CA PRO A 3 10.52 16.41 -7.95
C PRO A 3 9.48 15.90 -6.94
N VAL A 4 9.09 16.76 -6.00
CA VAL A 4 8.06 16.48 -5.01
C VAL A 4 6.79 17.20 -5.41
N HIS A 5 5.70 16.46 -5.56
CA HIS A 5 4.37 17.00 -5.81
C HIS A 5 3.49 16.76 -4.57
N HIS A 6 2.93 17.84 -4.04
CA HIS A 6 2.01 17.77 -2.90
C HIS A 6 0.57 17.89 -3.41
N LEU A 7 -0.25 16.89 -3.11
CA LEU A 7 -1.68 16.88 -3.40
C LEU A 7 -2.45 16.86 -2.09
N TRP A 8 -3.54 17.63 -2.04
CA TRP A 8 -4.32 17.81 -0.83
C TRP A 8 -5.83 17.82 -1.14
N HIS A 9 -6.62 17.46 -0.13
CA HIS A 9 -8.05 17.69 -0.09
C HIS A 9 -8.46 18.05 1.34
N GLU A 10 -9.58 18.76 1.49
CA GLU A 10 -10.16 19.13 2.79
C GLU A 10 -10.27 17.92 3.72
N ASP A 11 -10.14 18.10 5.03
CA ASP A 11 -10.38 17.02 5.99
C ASP A 11 -11.90 16.86 6.21
N LYS A 12 -12.44 15.70 5.84
CA LYS A 12 -13.83 15.30 6.15
C LYS A 12 -13.84 13.86 6.67
N GLY A 13 -12.86 13.52 7.48
CA GLY A 13 -12.64 12.18 7.99
C GLY A 13 -11.83 11.29 7.03
N PHE A 14 -11.81 9.99 7.33
CA PHE A 14 -10.94 9.04 6.64
C PHE A 14 -11.39 8.82 5.18
N ARG A 15 -10.68 9.47 4.26
CA ARG A 15 -10.93 9.43 2.81
C ARG A 15 -9.67 9.11 2.02
N LYS A 16 -8.86 8.17 2.53
CA LYS A 16 -7.60 7.70 1.93
C LYS A 16 -7.74 7.40 0.44
N ASN A 17 -8.83 6.74 0.04
CA ASN A 17 -9.03 6.33 -1.35
C ASN A 17 -9.18 7.52 -2.32
N ILE A 18 -9.72 8.66 -1.86
CA ILE A 18 -9.82 9.89 -2.65
C ILE A 18 -8.42 10.40 -3.00
N ILE A 19 -7.55 10.56 -2.00
CA ILE A 19 -6.20 11.10 -2.26
C ILE A 19 -5.34 10.11 -3.05
N LEU A 20 -5.53 8.79 -2.85
CA LEU A 20 -4.86 7.77 -3.67
C LEU A 20 -5.28 7.84 -5.15
N ASN A 21 -6.58 8.02 -5.44
CA ASN A 21 -7.06 8.19 -6.80
C ASN A 21 -6.56 9.50 -7.43
N ARG A 22 -6.62 10.62 -6.70
CA ARG A 22 -6.05 11.90 -7.19
C ARG A 22 -4.56 11.78 -7.48
N SER A 23 -3.83 11.06 -6.64
CA SER A 23 -2.40 10.78 -6.83
C SER A 23 -2.16 9.90 -8.05
N LEU A 24 -2.97 8.85 -8.27
CA LEU A 24 -2.90 8.01 -9.47
C LEU A 24 -3.16 8.81 -10.75
N ALA A 25 -4.14 9.72 -10.73
CA ALA A 25 -4.45 10.58 -11.87
C ALA A 25 -3.28 11.53 -12.21
N ALA A 26 -2.63 12.11 -11.19
CA ALA A 26 -1.50 13.01 -11.35
C ALA A 26 -0.16 12.29 -11.65
N ALA A 27 -0.02 11.03 -11.23
CA ALA A 27 1.23 10.27 -11.36
C ALA A 27 1.55 9.98 -12.83
N LYS A 28 2.80 10.27 -13.22
CA LYS A 28 3.33 10.06 -14.58
C LYS A 28 4.17 8.79 -14.73
N GLY A 29 4.53 8.15 -13.62
CA GLY A 29 5.32 6.91 -13.63
C GLY A 29 4.51 5.72 -14.14
N ARG A 30 5.16 4.84 -14.93
CA ARG A 30 4.53 3.58 -15.40
C ARG A 30 4.37 2.55 -14.28
N TYR A 31 5.26 2.60 -13.29
CA TYR A 31 5.25 1.74 -12.12
C TYR A 31 5.15 2.60 -10.87
N LEU A 32 4.16 2.32 -10.03
CA LEU A 32 3.82 3.12 -8.87
C LEU A 32 4.16 2.35 -7.61
N VAL A 33 4.91 2.97 -6.70
CA VAL A 33 5.26 2.42 -5.38
C VAL A 33 4.49 3.23 -4.34
N LEU A 34 3.74 2.54 -3.48
CA LEU A 34 2.88 3.14 -2.46
C LEU A 34 3.44 2.91 -1.06
N THR A 35 3.40 3.94 -0.24
CA THR A 35 3.73 3.87 1.18
C THR A 35 2.92 4.87 2.01
N ASP A 36 2.71 4.53 3.28
CA ASP A 36 1.96 5.37 4.22
C ASP A 36 2.91 6.34 4.95
N ALA A 37 2.39 7.46 5.43
CA ALA A 37 3.19 8.51 6.10
C ALA A 37 3.77 8.09 7.47
N ASP A 38 3.20 7.04 8.07
CA ASP A 38 3.65 6.42 9.31
C ASP A 38 4.65 5.27 9.08
N CYS A 39 5.17 5.14 7.86
CA CYS A 39 6.09 4.09 7.48
C CYS A 39 7.43 4.68 7.04
N ILE A 40 8.52 4.08 7.51
CA ILE A 40 9.88 4.42 7.09
C ILE A 40 10.39 3.31 6.16
N PRO A 41 10.64 3.62 4.87
CA PRO A 41 11.21 2.67 3.93
C PRO A 41 12.70 2.44 4.19
N HIS A 42 13.15 1.22 3.98
CA HIS A 42 14.58 0.92 3.92
C HIS A 42 15.25 1.71 2.77
N PRO A 43 16.55 2.11 2.86
CA PRO A 43 17.20 2.94 1.83
C PRO A 43 17.11 2.40 0.38
N ARG A 44 17.06 1.08 0.23
CA ARG A 44 16.89 0.37 -1.06
C ARG A 44 15.43 0.05 -1.42
N PHE A 45 14.43 0.67 -0.80
CA PHE A 45 13.02 0.32 -0.98
C PHE A 45 12.54 0.47 -2.43
N VAL A 46 12.87 1.59 -3.07
CA VAL A 46 12.49 1.84 -4.48
C VAL A 46 13.26 0.92 -5.42
N GLU A 47 14.57 0.72 -5.19
CA GLU A 47 15.40 -0.23 -5.94
C GLU A 47 14.84 -1.65 -5.85
N ASP A 48 14.46 -2.09 -4.65
CA ASP A 48 13.90 -3.41 -4.41
C ASP A 48 12.59 -3.60 -5.18
N HIS A 49 11.64 -2.66 -5.07
CA HIS A 49 10.40 -2.72 -5.85
C HIS A 49 10.64 -2.71 -7.36
N ALA A 50 11.56 -1.87 -7.83
CA ALA A 50 11.94 -1.83 -9.25
C ALA A 50 12.50 -3.18 -9.73
N SER A 51 13.33 -3.84 -8.91
CA SER A 51 13.89 -5.16 -9.23
C SER A 51 12.85 -6.28 -9.24
N LEU A 52 11.72 -6.09 -8.56
CA LEU A 52 10.61 -7.05 -8.47
C LEU A 52 9.53 -6.83 -9.52
N ALA A 53 9.52 -5.66 -10.17
CA ALA A 53 8.53 -5.26 -11.16
C ALA A 53 8.50 -6.24 -12.34
N GLN A 54 7.31 -6.72 -12.68
CA GLN A 54 7.09 -7.61 -13.81
C GLN A 54 5.67 -7.38 -14.34
N PRO A 55 5.48 -7.13 -15.65
CA PRO A 55 4.14 -7.04 -16.24
C PRO A 55 3.30 -8.28 -15.92
N GLY A 56 2.01 -8.09 -15.67
CA GLY A 56 1.10 -9.16 -15.27
C GLY A 56 1.11 -9.48 -13.77
N PHE A 57 1.96 -8.84 -12.97
CA PHE A 57 2.01 -9.00 -11.51
C PHE A 57 2.01 -7.64 -10.81
N TRP A 58 1.47 -7.63 -9.59
CA TRP A 58 1.75 -6.56 -8.63
C TRP A 58 2.60 -7.09 -7.48
N VAL A 59 3.29 -6.19 -6.78
CA VAL A 59 4.21 -6.53 -5.70
C VAL A 59 3.63 -6.06 -4.38
N GLN A 60 3.76 -6.90 -3.36
CA GLN A 60 3.49 -6.50 -1.99
C GLN A 60 4.61 -6.96 -1.09
N GLY A 61 5.24 -6.00 -0.43
CA GLY A 61 6.17 -6.26 0.65
C GLY A 61 5.44 -6.51 1.96
N ARG A 62 6.23 -6.43 3.04
CA ARG A 62 5.76 -6.60 4.41
C ARG A 62 6.20 -5.40 5.23
N ARG A 63 5.73 -5.33 6.48
CA ARG A 63 6.18 -4.33 7.44
C ARG A 63 6.56 -5.00 8.75
N SER A 64 7.64 -4.50 9.34
CA SER A 64 7.95 -4.70 10.75
C SER A 64 7.37 -3.53 11.54
N TYR A 65 7.19 -3.69 12.85
CA TYR A 65 6.62 -2.65 13.69
C TYR A 65 7.63 -2.21 14.73
N LEU A 66 7.71 -0.89 14.92
CA LEU A 66 8.45 -0.29 16.01
C LEU A 66 7.48 0.03 17.14
N ASP A 67 7.94 -0.12 18.39
CA ASP A 67 7.18 0.34 19.54
C ASP A 67 7.23 1.87 19.68
N ALA A 68 6.52 2.40 20.68
CA ALA A 68 6.43 3.83 20.94
C ALA A 68 7.81 4.45 21.26
N ALA A 69 8.64 3.78 22.05
CA ALA A 69 9.94 4.29 22.47
C ALA A 69 10.92 4.35 21.29
N ALA A 70 10.99 3.29 20.47
CA ALA A 70 11.79 3.25 19.26
C ALA A 70 11.32 4.32 18.28
N SER A 71 10.02 4.41 18.02
CA SER A 71 9.45 5.40 17.10
C SER A 71 9.80 6.84 17.49
N ALA A 72 9.72 7.16 18.79
CA ALA A 72 10.08 8.48 19.31
C ALA A 72 11.58 8.78 19.30
N SER A 73 12.43 7.75 19.30
CA SER A 73 13.90 7.91 19.32
C SER A 73 14.52 8.17 17.96
N LEU A 74 13.77 7.97 16.86
CA LEU A 74 14.29 8.10 15.50
C LEU A 74 14.58 9.56 15.14
N LYS A 75 15.67 9.77 14.38
CA LYS A 75 16.07 11.07 13.87
C LYS A 75 16.05 11.09 12.35
N VAL A 76 15.66 12.23 11.79
CA VAL A 76 15.64 12.45 10.34
C VAL A 76 17.06 12.27 9.78
N GLY A 77 17.18 11.50 8.70
CA GLY A 77 18.45 11.23 8.03
C GLY A 77 19.24 10.05 8.60
N GLU A 78 18.84 9.49 9.74
CA GLU A 78 19.48 8.29 10.29
C GLU A 78 18.87 7.00 9.75
N SER A 79 19.71 5.98 9.56
CA SER A 79 19.24 4.64 9.23
C SER A 79 18.65 3.97 10.46
N ILE A 80 17.57 3.21 10.27
CA ILE A 80 16.95 2.43 11.36
C ILE A 80 17.95 1.40 11.88
N PRO A 81 18.32 1.42 13.19
CA PRO A 81 19.28 0.49 13.76
C PRO A 81 18.61 -0.88 14.03
N THR A 82 18.18 -1.56 12.96
CA THR A 82 17.29 -2.73 13.00
C THR A 82 17.76 -3.82 13.96
N PHE A 83 19.05 -4.16 13.96
CA PHE A 83 19.61 -5.21 14.81
C PHE A 83 19.53 -4.85 16.30
N ARG A 84 19.84 -3.59 16.65
CA ARG A 84 19.72 -3.10 18.02
C ARG A 84 18.28 -3.13 18.49
N LEU A 85 17.35 -2.63 17.66
CA LEU A 85 15.92 -2.61 17.99
C LEU A 85 15.32 -4.01 18.13
N LEU A 86 15.83 -4.98 17.36
CA LEU A 86 15.46 -6.38 17.52
C LEU A 86 15.94 -6.94 18.87
N LEU A 87 17.21 -6.72 19.22
CA LEU A 87 17.79 -7.22 20.48
C LEU A 87 17.17 -6.57 21.72
N SER A 88 16.75 -5.31 21.63
CA SER A 88 16.05 -4.62 22.71
C SER A 88 14.55 -4.95 22.80
N GLY A 89 14.01 -5.79 21.91
CA GLY A 89 12.59 -6.14 21.88
C GLY A 89 11.67 -5.03 21.37
N GLN A 90 12.22 -3.94 20.84
CA GLN A 90 11.47 -2.77 20.38
C GLN A 90 11.00 -2.89 18.91
N LEU A 91 11.40 -3.96 18.23
CA LEU A 91 10.99 -4.31 16.88
C LEU A 91 10.26 -5.65 16.87
N THR A 92 9.05 -5.67 16.31
CA THR A 92 8.30 -6.91 16.07
C THR A 92 8.19 -7.24 14.58
N GLY A 93 8.05 -8.53 14.26
CA GLY A 93 8.03 -9.00 12.87
C GLY A 93 9.42 -9.08 12.23
N ALA A 94 10.43 -9.54 12.98
CA ALA A 94 11.84 -9.62 12.58
C ALA A 94 12.08 -10.19 11.17
N ALA A 95 11.38 -11.26 10.78
CA ALA A 95 11.47 -11.85 9.45
C ALA A 95 11.14 -10.88 8.28
N LYS A 96 10.53 -9.74 8.58
CA LYS A 96 10.12 -8.68 7.63
C LYS A 96 11.02 -7.44 7.71
N ALA A 97 12.02 -7.44 8.59
CA ALA A 97 12.83 -6.27 8.94
C ALA A 97 14.22 -6.28 8.29
N PHE A 98 14.64 -7.43 7.74
CA PHE A 98 15.98 -7.58 7.15
C PHE A 98 15.91 -7.79 5.65
N ARG A 99 16.76 -7.06 4.93
CA ARG A 99 16.98 -7.31 3.51
C ARG A 99 17.93 -8.49 3.34
N LEU A 100 17.51 -9.48 2.57
CA LEU A 100 18.28 -10.66 2.23
C LEU A 100 18.93 -10.50 0.86
N PRO A 101 20.07 -11.16 0.57
CA PRO A 101 20.66 -11.19 -0.77
C PRO A 101 19.65 -11.72 -1.81
N PHE A 102 18.95 -12.80 -1.45
CA PHE A 102 17.91 -13.43 -2.25
C PHE A 102 16.54 -13.30 -1.55
N PRO A 103 15.53 -12.69 -2.19
CA PRO A 103 14.20 -12.57 -1.62
C PRO A 103 13.45 -13.90 -1.67
N VAL A 104 12.52 -14.09 -0.73
CA VAL A 104 11.50 -15.14 -0.85
C VAL A 104 10.27 -14.51 -1.50
N ILE A 105 9.92 -14.99 -2.69
CA ILE A 105 8.80 -14.48 -3.48
C ILE A 105 7.78 -15.61 -3.66
N ARG A 106 6.56 -15.37 -3.20
CA ARG A 106 5.43 -16.26 -3.47
C ARG A 106 4.46 -15.58 -4.41
N CYS A 107 4.14 -16.22 -5.53
CA CYS A 107 3.12 -15.72 -6.46
C CYS A 107 1.77 -16.36 -6.09
N ASP A 108 0.78 -15.54 -5.73
CA ASP A 108 -0.54 -16.03 -5.34
C ASP A 108 -1.65 -15.00 -5.54
N THR A 109 -2.90 -15.48 -5.47
CA THR A 109 -4.14 -14.70 -5.44
C THR A 109 -4.84 -14.83 -4.08
N ALA A 110 -4.10 -15.15 -3.02
CA ALA A 110 -4.70 -15.44 -1.74
C ALA A 110 -5.23 -14.16 -1.08
N GLN A 111 -6.50 -14.19 -0.68
CA GLN A 111 -7.20 -13.11 0.02
C GLN A 111 -6.79 -13.01 1.49
N ARG A 112 -5.49 -12.80 1.72
CA ARG A 112 -4.92 -12.66 3.07
C ARG A 112 -3.71 -11.75 3.08
N GLY A 113 -3.61 -11.02 4.19
CA GLY A 113 -2.46 -10.18 4.51
C GLY A 113 -2.17 -9.10 3.46
N ILE A 114 -3.21 -8.62 2.77
CA ILE A 114 -3.12 -7.48 1.86
C ILE A 114 -2.98 -6.20 2.68
N ILE A 115 -1.97 -5.38 2.38
CA ILE A 115 -1.68 -4.13 3.11
C ILE A 115 -1.30 -3.04 2.11
N GLY A 116 -1.89 -1.85 2.25
CA GLY A 116 -1.70 -0.72 1.33
C GLY A 116 -0.37 0.00 1.48
N CYS A 117 0.22 -0.03 2.68
CA CYS A 117 1.44 0.71 3.01
C CYS A 117 2.70 0.22 2.28
N ASN A 118 2.64 -0.95 1.62
CA ASN A 118 3.78 -1.57 0.95
C ASN A 118 3.35 -2.33 -0.29
N MET A 119 2.89 -1.59 -1.29
CA MET A 119 2.45 -2.11 -2.57
C MET A 119 3.20 -1.43 -3.71
N ALA A 120 3.40 -2.16 -4.81
CA ALA A 120 3.80 -1.56 -6.06
C ALA A 120 3.10 -2.22 -7.25
N MET A 121 2.64 -1.39 -8.19
CA MET A 121 1.71 -1.81 -9.25
C MET A 121 2.00 -1.05 -10.55
N TRP A 122 1.64 -1.67 -11.68
CA TRP A 122 1.61 -0.97 -12.95
C TRP A 122 0.47 0.03 -12.96
N ARG A 123 0.75 1.24 -13.45
CA ARG A 123 -0.26 2.30 -13.58
C ARG A 123 -1.44 1.84 -14.44
N ASP A 124 -1.17 1.14 -15.53
CA ASP A 124 -2.22 0.67 -16.45
C ASP A 124 -3.13 -0.38 -15.79
N ASP A 125 -2.59 -1.26 -14.96
CA ASP A 125 -3.39 -2.23 -14.20
C ASP A 125 -4.29 -1.51 -13.18
N LEU A 126 -3.78 -0.47 -12.51
CA LEU A 126 -4.56 0.37 -11.60
C LEU A 126 -5.68 1.13 -12.33
N LEU A 127 -5.42 1.68 -13.51
CA LEU A 127 -6.44 2.32 -14.34
C LEU A 127 -7.48 1.31 -14.85
N ALA A 128 -7.05 0.10 -15.21
CA ALA A 128 -7.92 -0.97 -15.68
C ALA A 128 -8.92 -1.43 -14.60
N VAL A 129 -8.58 -1.34 -13.31
CA VAL A 129 -9.51 -1.59 -12.19
C VAL A 129 -10.25 -0.34 -11.70
N ASN A 130 -10.01 0.83 -12.30
CA ASN A 130 -10.55 2.13 -11.87
C ASN A 130 -10.00 2.66 -10.52
N GLY A 131 -8.76 2.34 -10.15
CA GLY A 131 -8.15 2.83 -8.91
C GLY A 131 -8.84 2.29 -7.66
N TRP A 132 -8.79 3.02 -6.54
CA TRP A 132 -9.42 2.64 -5.28
C TRP A 132 -10.91 2.96 -5.27
N ASP A 133 -11.73 2.11 -4.64
CA ASP A 133 -13.18 2.37 -4.51
C ASP A 133 -13.42 3.42 -3.42
N GLU A 134 -13.88 4.61 -3.82
CA GLU A 134 -14.10 5.73 -2.90
C GLU A 134 -15.33 5.56 -2.01
N GLU A 135 -16.10 4.49 -2.18
CA GLU A 135 -17.20 4.16 -1.29
C GLU A 135 -16.77 3.40 -0.03
N TYR A 136 -15.47 3.07 0.10
CA TYR A 136 -14.90 2.70 1.39
C TYR A 136 -14.67 3.94 2.24
N GLU A 137 -15.24 3.92 3.44
CA GLU A 137 -15.12 4.96 4.46
C GLU A 137 -14.48 4.32 5.70
N GLY A 138 -13.53 5.03 6.32
CA GLY A 138 -12.83 4.53 7.49
C GLY A 138 -11.64 3.61 7.20
N TRP A 139 -10.75 3.50 8.19
CA TRP A 139 -9.53 2.71 8.13
C TRP A 139 -9.73 1.28 8.63
N GLY A 140 -9.19 0.29 7.89
CA GLY A 140 -8.98 -1.03 8.45
C GLY A 140 -9.17 -2.13 7.43
N LEU A 141 -10.31 -2.80 7.48
CA LEU A 141 -10.59 -3.95 6.61
C LEU A 141 -11.50 -3.51 5.46
N GLY A 142 -10.98 -3.61 4.24
CA GLY A 142 -11.81 -3.55 3.04
C GLY A 142 -11.08 -2.90 1.89
N GLU A 143 -10.59 -1.68 2.07
CA GLU A 143 -10.06 -0.81 1.02
C GLU A 143 -8.82 -1.38 0.33
N ASP A 144 -7.83 -1.82 1.11
CA ASP A 144 -6.59 -2.40 0.58
C ASP A 144 -6.86 -3.80 -0.02
N SER A 145 -7.74 -4.57 0.61
CA SER A 145 -8.14 -5.91 0.15
C SER A 145 -8.96 -5.85 -1.14
N ASP A 146 -9.80 -4.84 -1.31
CA ASP A 146 -10.67 -4.66 -2.47
C ASP A 146 -9.85 -4.38 -3.72
N ILE A 147 -8.88 -3.45 -3.66
CA ILE A 147 -8.00 -3.20 -4.80
C ILE A 147 -7.20 -4.45 -5.18
N GLY A 148 -6.67 -5.18 -4.19
CA GLY A 148 -5.99 -6.46 -4.42
C GLY A 148 -6.91 -7.51 -5.05
N SER A 149 -8.16 -7.60 -4.60
CA SER A 149 -9.17 -8.51 -5.14
C SER A 149 -9.51 -8.20 -6.59
N ARG A 150 -9.73 -6.93 -6.92
CA ARG A 150 -10.01 -6.48 -8.27
C ARG A 150 -8.85 -6.74 -9.22
N LEU A 151 -7.61 -6.58 -8.76
CA LEU A 151 -6.42 -6.98 -9.51
C LEU A 151 -6.35 -8.49 -9.73
N TYR A 152 -6.71 -9.31 -8.74
CA TYR A 152 -6.80 -10.76 -8.97
C TYR A 152 -7.86 -11.13 -10.00
N HIS A 153 -9.03 -10.48 -9.97
CA HIS A 153 -10.09 -10.70 -10.96
C HIS A 153 -9.67 -10.23 -12.37
N LEU A 154 -8.79 -9.22 -12.48
CA LEU A 154 -8.13 -8.81 -13.73
C LEU A 154 -7.06 -9.80 -14.21
N GLY A 155 -6.76 -10.85 -13.44
CA GLY A 155 -5.68 -11.80 -13.76
C GLY A 155 -4.29 -11.25 -13.45
N ARG A 156 -4.16 -10.43 -12.41
CA ARG A 156 -2.88 -9.90 -11.90
C ARG A 156 -2.57 -10.50 -10.53
N PRO A 157 -1.93 -11.69 -10.47
CA PRO A 157 -1.49 -12.26 -9.19
C PRO A 157 -0.46 -11.37 -8.49
N ARG A 158 -0.37 -11.52 -7.17
CA ARG A 158 0.57 -10.80 -6.31
C ARG A 158 1.88 -11.56 -6.19
N LYS A 159 3.00 -10.86 -6.29
CA LYS A 159 4.30 -11.24 -5.72
C LYS A 159 4.32 -10.84 -4.25
N PHE A 160 4.22 -11.81 -3.36
CA PHE A 160 4.27 -11.61 -1.92
C PHE A 160 5.70 -11.82 -1.43
N VAL A 161 6.33 -10.74 -0.97
CA VAL A 161 7.80 -10.65 -0.87
C VAL A 161 8.26 -10.56 0.58
N TYR A 162 9.25 -11.39 0.92
CA TYR A 162 10.07 -11.27 2.13
C TYR A 162 11.53 -11.07 1.75
N GLY A 163 12.28 -10.37 2.61
CA GLY A 163 13.71 -10.10 2.38
C GLY A 163 14.02 -8.97 1.40
N ARG A 164 13.01 -8.28 0.85
CA ARG A 164 13.13 -7.06 0.02
C ARG A 164 11.93 -6.16 0.24
N ALA A 165 12.03 -4.90 -0.21
CA ALA A 165 11.01 -3.87 -0.02
C ALA A 165 10.67 -3.71 1.46
N ILE A 166 11.70 -3.60 2.30
CA ILE A 166 11.58 -3.55 3.76
C ILE A 166 10.98 -2.21 4.20
N LEU A 167 10.03 -2.30 5.13
CA LEU A 167 9.29 -1.16 5.66
C LEU A 167 9.15 -1.29 7.18
N TYR A 168 9.36 -0.18 7.90
CA TYR A 168 9.20 -0.08 9.34
C TYR A 168 7.99 0.80 9.63
N HIS A 169 7.00 0.25 10.31
CA HIS A 169 5.79 0.96 10.69
C HIS A 169 5.97 1.58 12.06
N LEU A 170 5.76 2.88 12.16
CA LEU A 170 5.84 3.64 13.39
C LEU A 170 4.65 3.32 14.29
N HIS A 171 4.88 3.41 15.59
CA HIS A 171 3.80 3.28 16.56
C HIS A 171 2.88 4.50 16.49
N HIS A 172 1.59 4.27 16.34
CA HIS A 172 0.56 5.30 16.46
C HIS A 172 -0.69 4.73 17.15
N PRO A 173 -1.52 5.57 17.78
CA PRO A 173 -2.80 5.14 18.33
C PRO A 173 -3.71 4.54 17.27
N ILE A 174 -4.51 3.55 17.66
CA ILE A 174 -5.48 2.90 16.77
C ILE A 174 -6.76 3.73 16.75
N LEU A 175 -7.26 4.05 15.55
CA LEU A 175 -8.53 4.74 15.36
C LEU A 175 -9.73 3.80 15.52
N GLY A 176 -10.90 4.37 15.81
CA GLY A 176 -12.17 3.64 15.93
C GLY A 176 -12.55 2.88 14.65
N ARG A 177 -13.30 1.77 14.81
CA ARG A 177 -13.55 0.78 13.76
C ARG A 177 -15.03 0.50 13.50
N ASP A 178 -15.90 1.45 13.79
CA ASP A 178 -17.36 1.28 13.72
C ASP A 178 -17.87 1.03 12.28
N HIS A 179 -17.08 1.41 11.28
CA HIS A 179 -17.36 1.25 9.85
C HIS A 179 -17.07 -0.17 9.30
N LEU A 180 -16.44 -1.05 10.08
CA LEU A 180 -15.99 -2.37 9.59
C LEU A 180 -17.11 -3.24 8.98
N PRO A 181 -18.34 -3.32 9.55
CA PRO A 181 -19.38 -4.16 8.97
C PRO A 181 -19.74 -3.76 7.52
N LYS A 182 -19.82 -2.45 7.25
CA LYS A 182 -20.09 -1.91 5.91
C LYS A 182 -18.96 -2.26 4.94
N SER A 183 -17.71 -2.10 5.36
CA SER A 183 -16.53 -2.41 4.53
C SER A 183 -16.37 -3.91 4.27
N GLN A 184 -16.71 -4.76 5.25
CA GLN A 184 -16.75 -6.21 5.11
C GLN A 184 -17.81 -6.65 4.10
N ALA A 185 -19.03 -6.13 4.20
CA ALA A 185 -20.11 -6.44 3.26
C ALA A 185 -19.73 -6.06 1.83
N ARG A 186 -19.11 -4.88 1.65
CA ARG A 186 -18.60 -4.43 0.36
C ARG A 186 -17.51 -5.34 -0.20
N LEU A 187 -16.52 -5.72 0.62
CA LEU A 187 -15.47 -6.64 0.19
C LEU A 187 -16.04 -8.02 -0.18
N ALA A 188 -16.98 -8.53 0.62
CA ALA A 188 -17.66 -9.80 0.34
C ALA A 188 -18.39 -9.75 -1.01
N GLU A 189 -19.03 -8.62 -1.33
CA GLU A 189 -19.67 -8.43 -2.62
C GLU A 189 -18.68 -8.40 -3.79
N THR A 190 -17.55 -7.70 -3.66
CA THR A 190 -16.47 -7.71 -4.66
C THR A 190 -15.99 -9.15 -4.92
N LEU A 191 -15.78 -9.94 -3.86
CA LEU A 191 -15.34 -11.33 -3.95
C LEU A 191 -16.39 -12.24 -4.59
N ARG A 192 -17.65 -12.09 -4.19
CA ARG A 192 -18.77 -12.91 -4.69
C ARG A 192 -19.04 -12.68 -6.18
N THR A 193 -19.02 -11.42 -6.60
CA THR A 193 -19.33 -11.02 -7.98
C THR A 193 -18.14 -11.07 -8.93
N LYS A 194 -16.93 -11.28 -8.40
CA LYS A 194 -15.68 -11.14 -9.15
C LYS A 194 -15.55 -9.79 -9.85
N LYS A 195 -16.07 -8.72 -9.21
CA LYS A 195 -16.00 -7.35 -9.71
C LYS A 195 -14.55 -6.98 -10.04
N ILE A 196 -14.30 -6.43 -11.23
CA ILE A 196 -12.96 -5.96 -11.65
C ILE A 196 -12.82 -4.45 -11.47
N ARG A 197 -13.89 -3.68 -11.69
CA ARG A 197 -13.86 -2.22 -11.65
C ARG A 197 -14.79 -1.69 -10.57
N CYS A 198 -14.31 -0.75 -9.75
CA CYS A 198 -15.18 -0.01 -8.83
C CYS A 198 -16.03 1.02 -9.59
N LEU A 199 -17.16 1.42 -8.98
CA LEU A 199 -18.07 2.40 -9.57
C LEU A 199 -17.51 3.82 -9.44
N ARG A 200 -17.09 4.19 -8.22
CA ARG A 200 -16.49 5.49 -7.90
C ARG A 200 -15.00 5.32 -7.67
N GLY A 201 -14.20 5.80 -8.62
CA GLY A 201 -12.76 5.53 -8.65
C GLY A 201 -11.95 6.64 -9.32
N VAL A 202 -10.87 6.29 -9.99
CA VAL A 202 -9.92 7.25 -10.56
C VAL A 202 -10.43 8.01 -11.80
N ASN A 203 -11.33 7.40 -12.59
CA ASN A 203 -11.82 7.98 -13.85
C ASN A 203 -12.33 9.42 -13.71
N GLN A 204 -13.03 9.74 -12.63
CA GLN A 204 -13.55 11.09 -12.35
C GLN A 204 -12.46 12.18 -12.26
N TYR A 205 -11.20 11.81 -12.01
CA TYR A 205 -10.06 12.74 -11.97
C TYR A 205 -9.20 12.73 -13.24
N VAL A 206 -9.32 11.68 -14.07
CA VAL A 206 -8.59 11.58 -15.33
C VAL A 206 -9.33 12.31 -16.44
N GLU A 207 -10.65 12.18 -16.48
CA GLU A 207 -11.52 12.85 -17.46
C GLU A 207 -11.55 14.36 -17.25
N SER A 208 -11.46 14.84 -16.01
CA SER A 208 -11.42 16.27 -15.68
C SER A 208 -10.09 16.95 -16.05
N ASN A 209 -8.99 16.20 -16.13
CA ASN A 209 -7.67 16.73 -16.53
C ASN A 209 -7.49 16.86 -18.06
N GLN A 210 -8.45 16.43 -18.88
CA GLN A 210 -8.44 16.65 -20.34
C GLN A 210 -9.25 17.88 -20.76
N ALA A 211 -9.96 18.52 -19.84
CA ALA A 211 -10.82 19.67 -20.08
C ALA A 211 -10.22 21.00 -19.59
N GLY A 212 -8.92 21.05 -19.28
CA GLY A 212 -8.22 22.22 -18.74
C GLY A 212 -6.90 22.52 -19.45
#